data_AF-A0A662BKJ7-F1
#
_entry.id   AF-A0A662BKJ7-F1
#
_cell.length_a   1.000
_cell.length_b   1.000
_cell.length_c   1.000
_cell.angle_alpha   90.00
_cell.angle_beta   90.00
_cell.angle_gamma   90.00
#
_symmetry.space_group_name_H-M   'P 1'
#
loop_
_entity.id
_entity.type
_entity.pdbx_description
1 polymer ?
#
loop_
_entity_poly.entity_id
_entity_poly.type
_entity_poly.pdbx_seq_one_letter_code
_entity_poly.pdbx_strand_id
1 'polypeptide(L)'
;SNFYTKVSSPILSEIKLHFTGGIKINKLFPKNLPDVFEGSSITIFGKFDKTGSSKIILEGKVNGKTEKFNYQVKFVENTDNDFIAPLWAARNVGYLLDQIRMNGESKEVVDEIVQLAKKYGIITPYTSYLILEDEEINISTRRLAPENRIFTGRFYDEDEFKSRSKEEYSNLNKKSGRSGVVSSNEVQSLRGAKNLADQNQGSSRMAYYDKSKVKRDLSQQTKNIGGRAFYQNGNEWVDLYVQTNKSQTAKRIQFAGKSYFDLLNKHPEVSQYLSLGKNVRFIHKNKLYEIYE
;
A
#
# COMPACT_ATOMS: atom_id res chain seq x y z
N SER A 1 -29.86 7.34 -21.20
CA SER A 1 -29.86 8.42 -20.20
C SER A 1 -29.86 7.84 -18.78
N ASN A 2 -28.74 7.28 -18.31
CA ASN A 2 -28.64 6.61 -17.00
C ASN A 2 -27.75 7.38 -16.00
N PHE A 3 -27.06 8.42 -16.47
CA PHE A 3 -26.24 9.32 -15.65
C PHE A 3 -27.10 10.41 -15.01
N TYR A 4 -27.92 11.12 -15.81
CA TYR A 4 -28.78 12.22 -15.31
C TYR A 4 -29.69 11.77 -14.17
N THR A 5 -30.41 10.66 -14.31
CA THR A 5 -31.27 10.09 -13.27
C THR A 5 -30.51 9.76 -11.98
N LYS A 6 -29.25 9.27 -12.10
CA LYS A 6 -28.41 9.01 -10.94
C LYS A 6 -27.98 10.30 -10.26
N VAL A 7 -27.59 11.35 -10.98
CA VAL A 7 -27.13 12.61 -10.35
C VAL A 7 -28.26 13.58 -9.97
N SER A 8 -29.47 13.42 -10.51
CA SER A 8 -30.61 14.31 -10.26
C SER A 8 -31.34 14.03 -8.94
N SER A 9 -31.04 12.91 -8.28
CA SER A 9 -31.80 12.45 -7.11
C SER A 9 -30.85 12.00 -5.99
N PRO A 10 -30.25 12.96 -5.25
CA PRO A 10 -29.51 12.62 -4.04
C PRO A 10 -30.47 12.02 -3.02
N ILE A 11 -30.20 10.78 -2.61
CA ILE A 11 -31.00 10.07 -1.61
C ILE A 11 -30.54 10.40 -0.18
N LEU A 12 -29.30 10.86 -0.03
CA LEU A 12 -28.75 11.34 1.23
C LEU A 12 -27.62 12.35 0.97
N SER A 13 -27.76 13.58 1.45
CA SER A 13 -26.74 14.64 1.29
C SER A 13 -26.19 15.14 2.62
N GLU A 14 -25.14 15.97 2.58
CA GLU A 14 -24.51 16.60 3.76
C GLU A 14 -24.09 15.57 4.83
N ILE A 15 -23.50 14.48 4.36
CA ILE A 15 -23.26 13.29 5.18
C ILE A 15 -22.20 13.56 6.24
N LYS A 16 -22.53 13.21 7.48
CA LYS A 16 -21.63 13.25 8.64
C LYS A 16 -21.63 11.91 9.36
N LEU A 17 -20.45 11.53 9.84
CA LEU A 17 -20.26 10.35 10.67
C LEU A 17 -19.79 10.76 12.06
N HIS A 18 -20.46 10.22 13.07
CA HIS A 18 -20.06 10.34 14.46
C HIS A 18 -19.84 8.95 15.06
N PHE A 19 -18.80 8.81 15.86
CA PHE A 19 -18.45 7.58 16.56
C PHE A 19 -18.54 7.83 18.06
N THR A 20 -19.23 6.94 18.79
CA THR A 20 -19.37 7.05 20.26
C THR A 20 -18.68 5.89 20.97
N GLY A 21 -18.79 5.79 22.30
CA GLY A 21 -18.25 4.64 23.05
C GLY A 21 -16.73 4.64 23.22
N GLY A 22 -16.08 5.80 23.02
CA GLY A 22 -14.67 6.01 23.36
C GLY A 22 -13.65 5.31 22.45
N ILE A 23 -14.07 4.74 21.31
CA ILE A 23 -13.19 4.27 20.24
C ILE A 23 -12.86 5.47 19.35
N LYS A 24 -11.56 5.77 19.17
CA LYS A 24 -11.13 6.88 18.31
C LYS A 24 -10.85 6.36 16.91
N ILE A 25 -11.51 6.97 15.93
CA ILE A 25 -11.27 6.69 14.51
C ILE A 25 -10.41 7.80 13.92
N ASN A 26 -9.24 7.43 13.43
CA ASN A 26 -8.27 8.32 12.83
C ASN A 26 -8.12 8.00 11.33
N LYS A 27 -7.65 8.98 10.56
CA LYS A 27 -7.32 8.82 9.13
C LYS A 27 -8.50 8.21 8.34
N LEU A 28 -9.68 8.81 8.51
CA LEU A 28 -10.89 8.48 7.77
C LEU A 28 -10.82 9.01 6.33
N PHE A 29 -11.18 8.17 5.36
CA PHE A 29 -11.19 8.50 3.94
C PHE A 29 -12.47 8.04 3.23
N PRO A 30 -13.06 8.85 2.33
CA PRO A 30 -12.59 10.17 1.92
C PRO A 30 -12.76 11.22 3.03
N LYS A 31 -11.94 12.29 3.01
CA LYS A 31 -11.98 13.35 4.03
C LYS A 31 -13.27 14.16 4.00
N ASN A 32 -13.80 14.37 2.79
CA ASN A 32 -15.12 14.94 2.56
C ASN A 32 -16.01 13.82 2.05
N LEU A 33 -17.11 13.54 2.75
CA LEU A 33 -18.07 12.52 2.33
C LEU A 33 -18.93 13.10 1.20
N PRO A 34 -18.98 12.45 0.03
CA PRO A 34 -19.84 12.89 -1.05
C PRO A 34 -21.31 12.59 -0.72
N ASP A 35 -22.22 13.18 -1.48
CA ASP A 35 -23.64 12.81 -1.41
C ASP A 35 -23.86 11.39 -1.99
N VAL A 36 -24.84 10.68 -1.44
CA VAL A 36 -25.29 9.38 -1.98
C VAL A 36 -26.43 9.62 -2.94
N PHE A 37 -26.34 8.93 -4.08
CA PHE A 37 -27.27 9.01 -5.18
C PHE A 37 -27.92 7.64 -5.37
N GLU A 38 -29.08 7.61 -6.02
CA GLU A 38 -29.75 6.34 -6.32
C GLU A 38 -28.83 5.39 -7.10
N GLY A 39 -28.72 4.16 -6.62
CA GLY A 39 -27.84 3.14 -7.21
C GLY A 39 -26.34 3.39 -7.02
N SER A 40 -25.94 4.28 -6.10
CA SER A 40 -24.54 4.50 -5.71
C SER A 40 -24.27 4.05 -4.27
N SER A 41 -22.99 3.90 -3.94
CA SER A 41 -22.54 3.52 -2.61
C SER A 41 -21.27 4.29 -2.25
N ILE A 42 -21.11 4.64 -0.97
CA ILE A 42 -19.88 5.25 -0.45
C ILE A 42 -19.17 4.22 0.42
N THR A 43 -17.91 3.94 0.10
CA THR A 43 -17.02 3.13 0.93
C THR A 43 -16.12 4.04 1.72
N ILE A 44 -16.06 3.83 3.04
CA ILE A 44 -15.26 4.63 3.96
C ILE A 44 -14.25 3.73 4.65
N PHE A 45 -13.00 4.15 4.66
CA PHE A 45 -11.92 3.46 5.38
C PHE A 45 -11.41 4.33 6.52
N GLY A 46 -11.08 3.72 7.65
CA GLY A 46 -10.51 4.42 8.80
C GLY A 46 -9.73 3.45 9.69
N LYS A 47 -8.90 4.01 10.56
CA LYS A 47 -8.12 3.25 11.54
C LYS A 47 -8.65 3.52 12.94
N PHE A 48 -9.01 2.47 13.68
CA PHE A 48 -9.41 2.56 15.08
C PHE A 48 -8.22 2.31 16.01
N ASP A 49 -8.27 2.85 17.22
CA ASP A 49 -7.20 2.75 18.22
C ASP A 49 -7.29 1.50 19.12
N LYS A 50 -8.50 0.97 19.31
CA LYS A 50 -8.75 -0.22 20.14
C LYS A 50 -9.98 -1.02 19.68
N THR A 51 -10.01 -2.30 20.04
CA THR A 51 -11.17 -3.17 19.84
C THR A 51 -12.30 -2.81 20.82
N GLY A 52 -13.52 -3.19 20.48
CA GLY A 52 -14.70 -2.97 21.33
C GLY A 52 -15.95 -2.64 20.55
N SER A 53 -17.04 -2.39 21.26
CA SER A 53 -18.31 -1.99 20.66
C SER A 53 -18.43 -0.47 20.61
N SER A 54 -18.84 0.07 19.48
CA SER A 54 -19.13 1.49 19.32
C SER A 54 -20.37 1.67 18.46
N LYS A 55 -21.07 2.78 18.68
CA LYS A 55 -22.19 3.20 17.86
C LYS A 55 -21.70 4.18 16.81
N ILE A 56 -21.98 3.88 15.54
CA ILE A 56 -21.80 4.78 14.42
C ILE A 56 -23.13 5.49 14.19
N ILE A 57 -23.11 6.83 14.24
CA ILE A 57 -24.25 7.68 13.92
C ILE A 57 -23.96 8.33 12.59
N LEU A 58 -24.75 7.96 11.58
CA LEU A 58 -24.76 8.57 10.26
C LEU A 58 -25.86 9.63 10.24
N GLU A 59 -25.49 10.87 10.00
CA GLU A 59 -26.41 11.99 9.82
C GLU A 59 -26.33 12.48 8.37
N GLY A 60 -27.47 12.84 7.79
CA GLY A 60 -27.54 13.46 6.46
C GLY A 60 -28.93 14.00 6.19
N LYS A 61 -29.13 14.64 5.04
CA LYS A 61 -30.42 15.19 4.62
C LYS A 61 -31.11 14.30 3.60
N VAL A 62 -32.39 14.02 3.83
CA VAL A 62 -33.31 13.36 2.90
C VAL A 62 -34.45 14.33 2.63
N ASN A 63 -34.65 14.74 1.38
CA ASN A 63 -35.66 15.73 0.99
C ASN A 63 -35.62 17.02 1.87
N GLY A 64 -34.40 17.48 2.21
CA GLY A 64 -34.17 18.67 3.03
C GLY A 64 -34.32 18.47 4.55
N LYS A 65 -34.77 17.30 5.02
CA LYS A 65 -34.89 16.98 6.45
C LYS A 65 -33.69 16.19 6.93
N THR A 66 -33.17 16.53 8.11
CA THR A 66 -32.08 15.78 8.74
C THR A 66 -32.58 14.43 9.24
N GLU A 67 -31.98 13.36 8.76
CA GLU A 67 -32.22 11.98 9.18
C GLU A 67 -30.98 11.42 9.89
N LYS A 68 -31.22 10.55 10.88
CA LYS A 68 -30.16 9.90 11.67
C LYS A 68 -30.29 8.40 11.67
N PHE A 69 -29.24 7.72 11.23
CA PHE A 69 -29.13 6.27 11.22
C PHE A 69 -28.11 5.83 12.26
N ASN A 70 -28.49 4.82 13.04
CA ASN A 70 -27.73 4.37 14.19
C ASN A 70 -27.30 2.91 13.99
N TYR A 71 -26.00 2.68 13.93
CA TYR A 71 -25.43 1.34 13.71
C TYR A 71 -24.59 0.92 14.90
N GLN A 72 -24.89 -0.23 15.48
CA GLN A 72 -24.04 -0.84 16.51
C GLN A 72 -22.97 -1.69 15.82
N VAL A 73 -21.70 -1.36 16.03
CA VAL A 73 -20.58 -2.05 15.37
C VAL A 73 -19.59 -2.54 16.41
N LYS A 74 -19.07 -3.76 16.19
CA LYS A 74 -17.97 -4.33 16.97
C LYS A 74 -16.68 -4.23 16.17
N PHE A 75 -15.74 -3.43 16.69
CA PHE A 75 -14.39 -3.31 16.16
C PHE A 75 -13.55 -4.46 16.72
N VAL A 76 -13.04 -5.29 15.84
CA VAL A 76 -12.23 -6.47 16.17
C VAL A 76 -10.91 -6.41 15.42
N GLU A 77 -9.86 -6.95 16.02
CA GLU A 77 -8.65 -7.26 15.27
C GLU A 77 -8.95 -8.52 14.43
N ASN A 78 -8.78 -8.42 13.13
CA ASN A 78 -9.05 -9.51 12.21
C ASN A 78 -7.99 -9.52 11.10
N THR A 79 -7.36 -10.67 10.89
CA THR A 79 -6.37 -10.92 9.84
C THR A 79 -6.96 -11.52 8.57
N ASP A 80 -8.21 -11.98 8.60
CA ASP A 80 -8.90 -12.65 7.47
C ASP A 80 -9.22 -11.67 6.33
N ASN A 81 -9.25 -10.36 6.63
CA ASN A 81 -9.52 -9.30 5.66
C ASN A 81 -8.26 -8.46 5.42
N ASP A 82 -7.15 -9.13 5.10
CA ASP A 82 -5.84 -8.52 4.93
C ASP A 82 -5.78 -7.46 3.81
N PHE A 83 -6.71 -7.51 2.85
CA PHE A 83 -6.89 -6.51 1.78
C PHE A 83 -7.38 -5.13 2.28
N ILE A 84 -8.00 -5.04 3.46
CA ILE A 84 -8.54 -3.77 3.98
C ILE A 84 -7.43 -2.76 4.27
N ALA A 85 -6.34 -3.21 4.91
CA ALA A 85 -5.25 -2.33 5.29
C ALA A 85 -4.50 -1.73 4.09
N PRO A 86 -4.17 -2.49 3.03
CA PRO A 86 -3.66 -1.95 1.77
C PRO A 86 -4.60 -0.94 1.12
N LEU A 87 -5.92 -1.22 1.05
CA LEU A 87 -6.89 -0.29 0.47
C LEU A 87 -6.97 1.03 1.24
N TRP A 88 -7.00 0.95 2.58
CA TRP A 88 -6.93 2.15 3.43
C TRP A 88 -5.63 2.92 3.17
N ALA A 89 -4.50 2.22 3.07
CA ALA A 89 -3.19 2.84 2.85
C ALA A 89 -3.10 3.51 1.47
N ALA A 90 -3.65 2.88 0.42
CA ALA A 90 -3.71 3.47 -0.92
C ALA A 90 -4.48 4.79 -0.92
N ARG A 91 -5.64 4.83 -0.27
CA ARG A 91 -6.42 6.07 -0.13
C ARG A 91 -5.70 7.14 0.69
N ASN A 92 -5.00 6.74 1.75
CA ASN A 92 -4.20 7.65 2.55
C ASN A 92 -3.04 8.23 1.73
N VAL A 93 -2.26 7.38 1.06
CA VAL A 93 -1.17 7.82 0.17
C VAL A 93 -1.68 8.74 -0.91
N GLY A 94 -2.78 8.40 -1.59
CA GLY A 94 -3.42 9.27 -2.57
C GLY A 94 -3.81 10.63 -1.98
N TYR A 95 -4.35 10.67 -0.76
CA TYR A 95 -4.65 11.93 -0.09
C TYR A 95 -3.39 12.75 0.22
N LEU A 96 -2.34 12.11 0.74
CA LEU A 96 -1.08 12.78 1.07
C LEU A 96 -0.38 13.33 -0.19
N LEU A 97 -0.39 12.58 -1.29
CA LEU A 97 0.12 13.06 -2.58
C LEU A 97 -0.65 14.28 -3.07
N ASP A 98 -1.98 14.29 -2.92
CA ASP A 98 -2.80 15.45 -3.26
C ASP A 98 -2.44 16.67 -2.39
N GLN A 99 -2.20 16.46 -1.09
CA GLN A 99 -1.73 17.52 -0.20
C GLN A 99 -0.37 18.07 -0.61
N ILE A 100 0.57 17.22 -1.04
CA ILE A 100 1.86 17.67 -1.58
C ILE A 100 1.66 18.55 -2.80
N ARG A 101 0.80 18.13 -3.75
CA ARG A 101 0.56 18.91 -4.97
C ARG A 101 -0.08 20.28 -4.70
N MET A 102 -0.85 20.39 -3.63
CA MET A 102 -1.51 21.64 -3.21
C MET A 102 -0.59 22.54 -2.38
N ASN A 103 0.15 21.97 -1.43
CA ASN A 103 0.81 22.71 -0.34
C ASN A 103 2.35 22.60 -0.36
N GLY A 104 2.92 21.78 -1.23
CA GLY A 104 4.34 21.45 -1.25
C GLY A 104 4.71 20.27 -0.35
N GLU A 105 5.98 19.87 -0.41
CA GLU A 105 6.51 18.73 0.35
C GLU A 105 6.82 19.13 1.80
N SER A 106 6.52 18.23 2.73
CA SER A 106 7.06 18.24 4.09
C SER A 106 7.68 16.89 4.38
N LYS A 107 8.70 16.87 5.24
CA LYS A 107 9.39 15.63 5.61
C LYS A 107 8.44 14.60 6.20
N GLU A 108 7.53 15.05 7.07
CA GLU A 108 6.57 14.18 7.75
C GLU A 108 5.60 13.51 6.76
N VAL A 109 5.13 14.26 5.76
CA VAL A 109 4.23 13.73 4.73
C VAL A 109 4.96 12.74 3.81
N VAL A 110 6.17 13.08 3.37
CA VAL A 110 7.00 12.21 2.53
C VAL A 110 7.34 10.92 3.28
N ASP A 111 7.79 11.02 4.53
CA ASP A 111 8.12 9.87 5.37
C ASP A 111 6.89 8.96 5.58
N GLU A 112 5.68 9.52 5.78
CA GLU A 112 4.45 8.74 5.88
C GLU A 112 4.09 8.03 4.57
N ILE A 113 4.22 8.71 3.41
CA ILE A 113 4.00 8.11 2.09
C ILE A 113 4.96 6.93 1.90
N VAL A 114 6.26 7.14 2.11
CA VAL A 114 7.28 6.11 1.94
C VAL A 114 7.02 4.92 2.86
N GLN A 115 6.68 5.16 4.13
CA GLN A 115 6.39 4.09 5.08
C GLN A 115 5.18 3.24 4.64
N LEU A 116 4.05 3.88 4.30
CA LEU A 116 2.83 3.18 3.90
C LEU A 116 3.04 2.43 2.58
N ALA A 117 3.70 3.08 1.64
CA ALA A 117 3.87 2.55 0.30
C ALA A 117 4.86 1.38 0.28
N LYS A 118 5.95 1.45 1.06
CA LYS A 118 6.79 0.28 1.38
C LYS A 118 5.95 -0.83 2.01
N LYS A 119 5.26 -0.54 3.13
CA LYS A 119 4.54 -1.55 3.92
C LYS A 119 3.51 -2.34 3.12
N TYR A 120 2.74 -1.65 2.30
CA TYR A 120 1.60 -2.25 1.58
C TYR A 120 1.87 -2.50 0.10
N GLY A 121 3.06 -2.15 -0.41
CA GLY A 121 3.44 -2.38 -1.80
C GLY A 121 2.77 -1.41 -2.77
N ILE A 122 2.43 -0.21 -2.29
CA ILE A 122 1.80 0.83 -3.11
C ILE A 122 2.91 1.48 -3.92
N ILE A 123 2.72 1.56 -5.23
CA ILE A 123 3.74 2.11 -6.11
C ILE A 123 3.37 3.54 -6.43
N THR A 124 4.28 4.43 -6.07
CA THR A 124 4.24 5.86 -6.34
C THR A 124 5.62 6.32 -6.85
N PRO A 125 5.73 7.50 -7.49
CA PRO A 125 7.04 8.04 -7.85
C PRO A 125 7.98 8.26 -6.64
N TYR A 126 7.44 8.45 -5.42
CA TYR A 126 8.22 8.46 -4.19
C TYR A 126 8.87 7.10 -3.91
N THR A 127 8.13 6.01 -4.06
CA THR A 127 8.67 4.67 -3.75
C THR A 127 9.64 4.13 -4.78
N SER A 128 9.53 4.52 -6.06
CA SER A 128 10.51 4.09 -7.05
C SER A 128 11.87 4.73 -6.81
N TYR A 129 11.90 6.00 -6.41
CA TYR A 129 13.14 6.75 -6.21
C TYR A 129 13.69 6.63 -4.78
N LEU A 130 12.90 6.98 -3.76
CA LEU A 130 13.41 7.07 -2.38
C LEU A 130 13.78 5.72 -1.78
N ILE A 131 13.15 4.63 -2.21
CA ILE A 131 13.54 3.30 -1.74
C ILE A 131 14.94 2.94 -2.26
N LEU A 132 15.26 3.27 -3.51
CA LEU A 132 16.60 3.02 -4.05
C LEU A 132 17.66 3.84 -3.31
N GLU A 133 17.39 5.12 -3.06
CA GLU A 133 18.29 5.98 -2.27
C GLU A 133 18.47 5.45 -0.84
N ASP A 134 17.38 5.11 -0.16
CA ASP A 134 17.42 4.56 1.19
C ASP A 134 18.25 3.26 1.25
N GLU A 135 18.08 2.35 0.28
CA GLU A 135 18.84 1.11 0.24
C GLU A 135 20.34 1.38 0.08
N GLU A 136 20.72 2.25 -0.84
CA GLU A 136 22.11 2.63 -1.10
C GLU A 136 22.79 3.25 0.14
N ILE A 137 22.07 4.15 0.82
CA ILE A 137 22.52 4.74 2.09
C ILE A 137 22.66 3.65 3.18
N ASN A 138 21.67 2.77 3.32
CA ASN A 138 21.72 1.74 4.35
C ASN A 138 22.83 0.70 4.11
N ILE A 139 23.22 0.44 2.87
CA ILE A 139 24.34 -0.45 2.56
C ILE A 139 25.68 0.24 2.84
N SER A 140 25.86 1.47 2.34
CA SER A 140 27.09 2.23 2.57
C SER A 140 27.37 2.44 4.06
N THR A 141 26.31 2.56 4.87
CA THR A 141 26.37 2.65 6.34
C THR A 141 26.34 1.30 7.07
N ARG A 142 26.37 0.17 6.36
CA ARG A 142 26.34 -1.21 6.89
C ARG A 142 25.13 -1.54 7.77
N ARG A 143 24.02 -0.84 7.56
CA ARG A 143 22.72 -1.08 8.21
C ARG A 143 21.87 -2.11 7.47
N LEU A 144 22.18 -2.37 6.20
CA LEU A 144 21.53 -3.35 5.35
C LEU A 144 22.59 -4.21 4.64
N ALA A 145 22.50 -5.53 4.74
CA ALA A 145 23.36 -6.43 3.96
C ALA A 145 22.97 -6.38 2.47
N PRO A 146 23.93 -6.39 1.51
CA PRO A 146 23.62 -6.29 0.08
C PRO A 146 22.61 -7.32 -0.44
N GLU A 147 22.63 -8.54 0.10
CA GLU A 147 21.70 -9.61 -0.23
C GLU A 147 20.27 -9.38 0.31
N ASN A 148 20.08 -8.44 1.24
CA ASN A 148 18.77 -8.09 1.84
C ASN A 148 18.05 -6.96 1.08
N ARG A 149 18.57 -6.52 -0.07
CA ARG A 149 17.93 -5.50 -0.90
C ARG A 149 16.68 -6.04 -1.59
N ILE A 150 15.62 -5.24 -1.63
CA ILE A 150 14.36 -5.58 -2.29
C ILE A 150 14.35 -5.15 -3.76
N PHE A 151 15.09 -4.12 -4.18
CA PHE A 151 15.03 -3.66 -5.58
C PHE A 151 16.22 -4.01 -6.46
N THR A 152 17.34 -4.44 -5.93
CA THR A 152 18.59 -4.22 -6.68
C THR A 152 19.29 -5.51 -7.09
N GLY A 153 20.14 -5.42 -8.11
CA GLY A 153 20.72 -6.59 -8.78
C GLY A 153 19.83 -7.19 -9.86
N ARG A 154 18.62 -6.61 -10.07
CA ARG A 154 17.69 -6.97 -11.14
C ARG A 154 17.85 -6.12 -12.40
N PHE A 155 18.27 -4.87 -12.27
CA PHE A 155 18.32 -3.90 -13.38
C PHE A 155 19.52 -4.20 -14.28
N TYR A 156 19.32 -4.09 -15.59
CA TYR A 156 20.40 -4.05 -16.58
C TYR A 156 21.24 -2.77 -16.40
N ASP A 157 20.55 -1.64 -16.20
CA ASP A 157 21.13 -0.32 -15.97
C ASP A 157 20.42 0.32 -14.77
N GLU A 158 21.09 0.30 -13.60
CA GLU A 158 20.54 0.85 -12.35
C GLU A 158 20.54 2.39 -12.37
N ASP A 159 21.53 3.00 -13.02
CA ASP A 159 21.66 4.46 -13.14
C ASP A 159 20.58 5.04 -14.05
N GLU A 160 20.28 4.39 -15.19
CA GLU A 160 19.16 4.77 -16.07
C GLU A 160 17.83 4.72 -15.31
N PHE A 161 17.56 3.61 -14.60
CA PHE A 161 16.33 3.44 -13.84
C PHE A 161 16.21 4.48 -12.71
N LYS A 162 17.30 4.76 -12.01
CA LYS A 162 17.35 5.77 -10.94
C LYS A 162 17.13 7.17 -11.50
N SER A 163 17.78 7.52 -12.60
CA SER A 163 17.63 8.82 -13.28
C SER A 163 16.18 9.07 -13.72
N ARG A 164 15.56 8.07 -14.38
CA ARG A 164 14.16 8.16 -14.79
C ARG A 164 13.21 8.23 -13.58
N SER A 165 13.47 7.45 -12.53
CA SER A 165 12.68 7.50 -11.30
C SER A 165 12.77 8.87 -10.61
N LYS A 166 13.93 9.53 -10.67
CA LYS A 166 14.13 10.90 -10.18
C LYS A 166 13.36 11.93 -10.99
N GLU A 167 13.32 11.78 -12.31
CA GLU A 167 12.53 12.64 -13.18
C GLU A 167 11.03 12.50 -12.89
N GLU A 168 10.53 11.27 -12.76
CA GLU A 168 9.14 10.99 -12.38
C GLU A 168 8.77 11.55 -11.00
N TYR A 169 9.68 11.38 -10.02
CA TYR A 169 9.55 12.03 -8.71
C TYR A 169 9.35 13.54 -8.85
N SER A 170 10.19 14.18 -9.67
CA SER A 170 10.15 15.62 -9.90
C SER A 170 8.89 16.07 -10.65
N ASN A 171 8.36 15.20 -11.51
CA ASN A 171 7.17 15.45 -12.32
C ASN A 171 5.85 15.46 -11.52
N LEU A 172 5.80 14.85 -10.32
CA LEU A 172 4.61 14.86 -9.46
C LEU A 172 4.11 16.28 -9.13
N ASN A 173 5.05 17.21 -8.96
CA ASN A 173 4.76 18.59 -8.63
C ASN A 173 4.35 19.43 -9.85
N LYS A 174 4.36 18.86 -11.06
CA LYS A 174 3.86 19.55 -12.25
C LYS A 174 2.34 19.67 -12.22
N LYS A 175 1.87 20.90 -12.37
CA LYS A 175 0.43 21.26 -12.37
C LYS A 175 -0.21 21.23 -13.77
N SER A 176 0.60 21.19 -14.83
CA SER A 176 0.15 21.23 -16.21
C SER A 176 1.01 20.34 -17.12
N GLY A 177 0.56 20.17 -18.37
CA GLY A 177 1.21 19.31 -19.36
C GLY A 177 0.95 17.82 -19.12
N ARG A 178 1.52 16.98 -19.98
CA ARG A 178 1.31 15.52 -19.97
C ARG A 178 1.61 14.89 -18.61
N SER A 179 2.76 15.21 -18.00
CA SER A 179 3.16 14.65 -16.70
C SER A 179 2.24 15.08 -15.56
N GLY A 180 1.72 16.31 -15.60
CA GLY A 180 0.76 16.79 -14.60
C GLY A 180 -0.59 16.07 -14.68
N VAL A 181 -1.06 15.76 -15.89
CA VAL A 181 -2.28 14.96 -16.10
C VAL A 181 -2.09 13.53 -15.62
N VAL A 182 -0.99 12.88 -16.00
CA VAL A 182 -0.65 11.52 -15.54
C VAL A 182 -0.62 11.46 -14.01
N SER A 183 0.14 12.35 -13.37
CA SER A 183 0.23 12.42 -11.91
C SER A 183 -1.14 12.63 -11.26
N SER A 184 -1.99 13.48 -11.84
CA SER A 184 -3.34 13.73 -11.32
C SER A 184 -4.20 12.48 -11.34
N ASN A 185 -4.18 11.74 -12.46
CA ASN A 185 -4.97 10.51 -12.62
C ASN A 185 -4.52 9.42 -11.64
N GLU A 186 -3.21 9.28 -11.42
CA GLU A 186 -2.66 8.30 -10.48
C GLU A 186 -3.06 8.64 -9.03
N VAL A 187 -2.93 9.91 -8.64
CA VAL A 187 -3.36 10.39 -7.32
C VAL A 187 -4.86 10.16 -7.10
N GLN A 188 -5.69 10.48 -8.09
CA GLN A 188 -7.14 10.24 -8.00
C GLN A 188 -7.48 8.75 -7.89
N SER A 189 -6.79 7.90 -8.64
CA SER A 189 -6.97 6.44 -8.59
C SER A 189 -6.66 5.89 -7.19
N LEU A 190 -5.55 6.31 -6.59
CA LEU A 190 -5.19 5.92 -5.22
C LEU A 190 -6.21 6.43 -4.19
N ARG A 191 -6.62 7.71 -4.27
CA ARG A 191 -7.65 8.29 -3.39
C ARG A 191 -8.99 7.56 -3.47
N GLY A 192 -9.33 7.05 -4.65
CA GLY A 192 -10.57 6.36 -4.94
C GLY A 192 -10.49 4.83 -4.85
N ALA A 193 -9.33 4.26 -4.51
CA ALA A 193 -9.06 2.82 -4.62
C ALA A 193 -10.19 1.97 -4.01
N LYS A 194 -10.68 1.01 -4.79
CA LYS A 194 -11.77 0.08 -4.43
C LYS A 194 -11.28 -1.36 -4.38
N ASN A 195 -10.23 -1.68 -5.12
CA ASN A 195 -9.62 -3.02 -5.16
C ASN A 195 -8.08 -2.91 -5.17
N LEU A 196 -7.38 -4.04 -5.00
CA LEU A 196 -5.91 -4.05 -4.95
C LEU A 196 -5.25 -3.72 -6.29
N ALA A 197 -5.90 -3.97 -7.43
CA ALA A 197 -5.36 -3.60 -8.74
C ALA A 197 -5.27 -2.08 -8.93
N ASP A 198 -6.14 -1.31 -8.25
CA ASP A 198 -6.08 0.16 -8.24
C ASP A 198 -4.79 0.70 -7.57
N GLN A 199 -4.01 -0.14 -6.88
CA GLN A 199 -2.74 0.24 -6.25
C GLN A 199 -1.54 0.17 -7.19
N ASN A 200 -1.65 -0.63 -8.26
CA ASN A 200 -0.56 -0.91 -9.19
C ASN A 200 -0.48 0.12 -10.33
N GLN A 201 -0.95 1.35 -10.08
CA GLN A 201 -0.85 2.41 -11.06
C GLN A 201 0.63 2.77 -11.29
N GLY A 202 1.02 2.93 -12.55
CA GLY A 202 2.40 3.23 -12.91
C GLY A 202 3.19 2.10 -13.55
N SER A 203 2.55 1.02 -13.99
CA SER A 203 3.19 -0.06 -14.74
C SER A 203 4.14 0.46 -15.85
N SER A 204 3.75 1.52 -16.55
CA SER A 204 4.59 2.15 -17.58
C SER A 204 5.88 2.78 -17.04
N ARG A 205 5.84 3.48 -15.90
CA ARG A 205 7.02 4.12 -15.28
C ARG A 205 7.91 3.11 -14.54
N MET A 206 7.34 2.00 -14.09
CA MET A 206 8.02 0.91 -13.40
C MET A 206 8.65 -0.12 -14.34
N ALA A 207 8.58 0.09 -15.66
CA ALA A 207 9.15 -0.81 -16.65
C ALA A 207 10.68 -0.74 -16.69
N TYR A 208 11.39 -1.85 -16.53
CA TYR A 208 12.85 -1.89 -16.56
C TYR A 208 13.35 -3.07 -17.38
N TYR A 209 14.60 -3.05 -17.82
CA TYR A 209 15.23 -4.22 -18.43
C TYR A 209 15.97 -5.01 -17.36
N ASP A 210 15.72 -6.31 -17.28
CA ASP A 210 16.49 -7.17 -16.40
C ASP A 210 17.90 -7.46 -16.95
N LYS A 211 18.78 -8.10 -16.17
CA LYS A 211 20.14 -8.47 -16.63
C LYS A 211 20.18 -9.30 -17.91
N SER A 212 19.10 -10.01 -18.25
CA SER A 212 18.93 -10.76 -19.51
C SER A 212 18.36 -9.89 -20.63
N LYS A 213 18.27 -8.57 -20.43
CA LYS A 213 17.69 -7.57 -21.33
C LYS A 213 16.21 -7.82 -21.64
N VAL A 214 15.49 -8.52 -20.77
CA VAL A 214 14.05 -8.72 -20.92
C VAL A 214 13.33 -7.57 -20.23
N LYS A 215 12.37 -6.96 -20.93
CA LYS A 215 11.51 -5.93 -20.34
C LYS A 215 10.63 -6.53 -19.25
N ARG A 216 10.72 -5.97 -18.05
CA ARG A 216 9.96 -6.32 -16.85
C ARG A 216 9.19 -5.11 -16.36
N ASP A 217 8.25 -5.34 -15.46
CA ASP A 217 7.47 -4.32 -14.78
C ASP A 217 7.52 -4.60 -13.28
N LEU A 218 8.14 -3.68 -12.53
CA LEU A 218 8.31 -3.83 -11.09
C LEU A 218 6.95 -3.84 -10.35
N SER A 219 5.90 -3.26 -10.95
CA SER A 219 4.56 -3.31 -10.39
C SER A 219 3.92 -4.68 -10.39
N GLN A 220 4.30 -5.54 -11.33
CA GLN A 220 3.85 -6.93 -11.38
C GLN A 220 4.69 -7.85 -10.47
N GLN A 221 5.79 -7.33 -9.94
CA GLN A 221 6.74 -8.05 -9.08
C GLN A 221 6.57 -7.70 -7.61
N THR A 222 5.44 -7.10 -7.24
CA THR A 222 5.05 -6.82 -5.86
C THR A 222 3.77 -7.56 -5.53
N LYS A 223 3.75 -8.29 -4.41
CA LYS A 223 2.56 -8.98 -3.90
C LYS A 223 2.30 -8.58 -2.46
N ASN A 224 1.04 -8.34 -2.12
CA ASN A 224 0.64 -8.17 -0.73
C ASN A 224 0.20 -9.52 -0.15
N ILE A 225 0.88 -10.02 0.87
CA ILE A 225 0.56 -11.25 1.57
C ILE A 225 0.46 -10.96 3.07
N GLY A 226 -0.71 -11.20 3.67
CA GLY A 226 -0.92 -10.99 5.10
C GLY A 226 -0.78 -9.53 5.52
N GLY A 227 -1.14 -8.60 4.63
CA GLY A 227 -1.03 -7.16 4.85
C GLY A 227 0.40 -6.61 4.73
N ARG A 228 1.31 -7.37 4.12
CA ARG A 228 2.74 -7.02 3.96
C ARG A 228 3.18 -7.16 2.51
N ALA A 229 4.00 -6.22 2.04
CA ALA A 229 4.56 -6.28 0.70
C ALA A 229 5.74 -7.25 0.59
N PHE A 230 5.68 -8.09 -0.44
CA PHE A 230 6.77 -8.94 -0.90
C PHE A 230 7.19 -8.51 -2.29
N TYR A 231 8.49 -8.41 -2.51
CA TYR A 231 9.09 -7.96 -3.75
C TYR A 231 9.86 -9.12 -4.38
N GLN A 232 9.55 -9.47 -5.62
CA GLN A 232 10.23 -10.54 -6.34
C GLN A 232 11.58 -10.05 -6.84
N ASN A 233 12.70 -10.55 -6.34
CA ASN A 233 14.06 -10.27 -6.82
C ASN A 233 14.66 -11.49 -7.53
N GLY A 234 14.69 -11.46 -8.86
CA GLY A 234 15.03 -12.64 -9.65
C GLY A 234 14.06 -13.79 -9.37
N ASN A 235 14.57 -14.88 -8.80
CA ASN A 235 13.78 -16.07 -8.46
C ASN A 235 13.32 -16.08 -7.00
N GLU A 236 13.71 -15.09 -6.19
CA GLU A 236 13.41 -15.01 -4.76
C GLU A 236 12.31 -13.98 -4.48
N TRP A 237 11.45 -14.25 -3.50
CA TRP A 237 10.54 -13.25 -2.93
C TRP A 237 11.09 -12.71 -1.62
N VAL A 238 11.17 -11.39 -1.47
CA VAL A 238 11.73 -10.74 -0.28
C VAL A 238 10.64 -9.92 0.41
N ASP A 239 10.35 -10.24 1.67
CA ASP A 239 9.53 -9.45 2.59
C ASP A 239 10.20 -8.09 2.86
N LEU A 240 9.45 -6.98 2.77
CA LEU A 240 9.95 -5.65 3.14
C LEU A 240 10.68 -5.63 4.49
N TYR A 241 10.14 -6.35 5.49
CA TYR A 241 10.65 -6.27 6.85
C TYR A 241 12.08 -6.80 7.00
N VAL A 242 12.59 -7.54 6.00
CA VAL A 242 13.99 -7.96 5.92
C VAL A 242 14.92 -6.75 5.98
N GLN A 243 14.58 -5.64 5.31
CA GLN A 243 15.41 -4.44 5.31
C GLN A 243 15.54 -3.79 6.69
N THR A 244 14.46 -3.83 7.47
CA THR A 244 14.39 -3.16 8.78
C THR A 244 14.78 -4.07 9.94
N ASN A 245 15.08 -5.35 9.68
CA ASN A 245 15.35 -6.31 10.72
C ASN A 245 16.73 -6.10 11.36
N LYS A 246 16.81 -6.22 12.69
CA LYS A 246 18.09 -6.15 13.41
C LYS A 246 19.00 -7.36 13.12
N SER A 247 18.40 -8.52 12.90
CA SER A 247 19.06 -9.75 12.52
C SER A 247 19.19 -9.83 11.00
N GLN A 248 20.42 -9.67 10.53
CA GLN A 248 20.75 -9.76 9.10
C GLN A 248 21.12 -11.20 8.68
N THR A 249 21.35 -12.11 9.65
CA THR A 249 21.68 -13.52 9.39
C THR A 249 20.40 -14.36 9.29
N ALA A 250 20.21 -15.01 8.14
CA ALA A 250 19.04 -15.83 7.89
C ALA A 250 19.17 -17.24 8.49
N LYS A 251 18.07 -17.75 9.05
CA LYS A 251 17.89 -19.19 9.26
C LYS A 251 17.50 -19.82 7.93
N ARG A 252 18.44 -20.51 7.30
CA ARG A 252 18.25 -21.18 6.01
C ARG A 252 17.47 -22.48 6.18
N ILE A 253 16.45 -22.70 5.35
CA ILE A 253 15.58 -23.88 5.37
C ILE A 253 15.38 -24.36 3.93
N GLN A 254 15.71 -25.62 3.65
CA GLN A 254 15.50 -26.20 2.33
C GLN A 254 14.01 -26.37 2.04
N PHE A 255 13.57 -25.98 0.86
CA PHE A 255 12.21 -26.12 0.38
C PHE A 255 11.78 -27.59 0.41
N ALA A 256 10.56 -27.85 0.91
CA ALA A 256 9.99 -29.18 1.06
C ALA A 256 10.84 -30.20 1.86
N GLY A 257 11.85 -29.74 2.63
CA GLY A 257 12.61 -30.57 3.56
C GLY A 257 11.91 -30.74 4.92
N LYS A 258 12.46 -31.58 5.80
CA LYS A 258 11.92 -31.80 7.15
C LYS A 258 11.73 -30.49 7.93
N SER A 259 12.76 -29.64 7.96
CA SER A 259 12.73 -28.34 8.65
C SER A 259 11.68 -27.35 8.08
N TYR A 260 11.29 -27.51 6.82
CA TYR A 260 10.23 -26.71 6.19
C TYR A 260 8.85 -27.10 6.74
N PHE A 261 8.57 -28.40 6.82
CA PHE A 261 7.33 -28.89 7.43
C PHE A 261 7.29 -28.67 8.94
N ASP A 262 8.43 -28.79 9.64
CA ASP A 262 8.53 -28.45 11.06
C ASP A 262 8.18 -26.98 11.31
N LEU A 263 8.60 -26.07 10.41
CA LEU A 263 8.24 -24.66 10.47
C LEU A 263 6.74 -24.45 10.26
N LEU A 264 6.14 -25.08 9.24
CA LEU A 264 4.70 -24.99 8.96
C LEU A 264 3.84 -25.53 10.11
N ASN A 265 4.23 -26.67 10.69
CA ASN A 265 3.51 -27.28 11.82
C ASN A 265 3.56 -26.38 13.06
N LYS A 266 4.70 -25.72 13.30
CA LYS A 266 4.88 -24.85 14.45
C LYS A 266 4.25 -23.46 14.27
N HIS A 267 4.26 -22.96 13.03
CA HIS A 267 3.81 -21.62 12.66
C HIS A 267 2.96 -21.69 11.37
N PRO A 268 1.72 -22.19 11.43
CA PRO A 268 0.86 -22.32 10.25
C PRO A 268 0.64 -21.00 9.51
N GLU A 269 0.69 -19.88 10.22
CA GLU A 269 0.58 -18.53 9.67
C GLU A 269 1.67 -18.17 8.67
N VAL A 270 2.80 -18.88 8.63
CA VAL A 270 3.86 -18.62 7.64
C VAL A 270 3.57 -19.25 6.27
N SER A 271 2.58 -20.16 6.19
CA SER A 271 2.17 -20.83 4.95
C SER A 271 1.85 -19.84 3.83
N GLN A 272 1.21 -18.71 4.16
CA GLN A 272 0.92 -17.64 3.21
C GLN A 272 2.20 -17.08 2.55
N TYR A 273 3.30 -16.91 3.31
CA TYR A 273 4.58 -16.43 2.76
C TYR A 273 5.27 -17.52 1.95
N LEU A 274 5.24 -18.75 2.46
CA LEU A 274 5.83 -19.92 1.81
C LEU A 274 5.14 -20.29 0.49
N SER A 275 3.87 -19.88 0.31
CA SER A 275 3.11 -20.06 -0.93
C SER A 275 3.66 -19.25 -2.12
N LEU A 276 4.51 -18.25 -1.86
CA LEU A 276 5.08 -17.39 -2.90
C LEU A 276 6.04 -18.12 -3.84
N GLY A 277 6.69 -19.20 -3.37
CA GLY A 277 7.56 -20.02 -4.20
C GLY A 277 8.61 -20.80 -3.40
N LYS A 278 9.61 -21.29 -4.12
CA LYS A 278 10.70 -22.11 -3.56
C LYS A 278 11.81 -21.29 -2.93
N ASN A 279 11.93 -20.00 -3.29
CA ASN A 279 12.92 -19.09 -2.74
C ASN A 279 12.19 -17.90 -2.12
N VAL A 280 12.21 -17.80 -0.79
CA VAL A 280 11.48 -16.76 -0.04
C VAL A 280 12.27 -16.33 1.18
N ARG A 281 12.50 -15.02 1.32
CA ARG A 281 13.06 -14.41 2.53
C ARG A 281 12.00 -13.62 3.26
N PHE A 282 11.81 -13.92 4.54
CA PHE A 282 10.79 -13.27 5.34
C PHE A 282 11.14 -13.15 6.81
N ILE A 283 10.55 -12.15 7.45
CA ILE A 283 10.65 -11.99 8.90
C ILE A 283 9.47 -12.67 9.56
N HIS A 284 9.76 -13.54 10.52
CA HIS A 284 8.78 -14.10 11.45
C HIS A 284 9.30 -14.07 12.88
N LYS A 285 8.50 -13.52 13.81
CA LYS A 285 8.87 -13.36 15.24
C LYS A 285 10.28 -12.77 15.42
N ASN A 286 10.56 -11.70 14.67
CA ASN A 286 11.83 -10.97 14.67
C ASN A 286 13.06 -11.80 14.23
N LYS A 287 12.87 -12.95 13.59
CA LYS A 287 13.93 -13.76 12.98
C LYS A 287 13.80 -13.73 11.46
N LEU A 288 14.94 -13.63 10.78
CA LEU A 288 15.05 -13.76 9.34
C LEU A 288 15.08 -15.23 8.94
N TYR A 289 14.20 -15.62 8.02
CA TYR A 289 14.18 -16.93 7.39
C TYR A 289 14.53 -16.80 5.91
N GLU A 290 15.24 -17.78 5.37
CA GLU A 290 15.52 -17.93 3.95
C GLU A 290 15.12 -19.34 3.53
N ILE A 291 14.10 -19.44 2.69
CA ILE A 291 13.76 -20.68 2.01
C ILE A 291 14.56 -20.72 0.72
N TYR A 292 15.24 -21.83 0.48
CA TYR A 292 16.03 -22.05 -0.72
C TYR A 292 15.67 -23.41 -1.34
N GLU A 293 15.81 -23.53 -2.65
CA GLU A 293 15.64 -24.79 -3.39
C GLU A 293 16.71 -25.85 -3.06
#